data_AF-A0A1H7SV75-F1
#
_entry.id   AF-A0A1H7SV75-F1
#
_cell.length_a   1.000
_cell.length_b   1.000
_cell.length_c   1.000
_cell.angle_alpha   90.00
_cell.angle_beta   90.00
_cell.angle_gamma   90.00
#
_symmetry.space_group_name_H-M   'P 1'
#
loop_
_entity.id
_entity.type
_entity.pdbx_description
1 polymer ?
#
loop_
_entity_poly.entity_id
_entity_poly.type
_entity_poly.pdbx_seq_one_letter_code
_entity_poly.pdbx_strand_id
1 'polypeptide(L)'
;MLQPHIVQGGMKPAFGVPQEADTTPQPRRNTIFKRIAQYRDSIRNKNYRDSLVRRITRQNVPEPAGSDSTLIKSEKYFTPYSGKVVRDIYYRQVNVFGPRNINDTAFRSGMKLLKFANRLHINTAEWVIRQSLFFRENDTIDPYTMADNERYLRNRPFIQDARVYIINTGASPDSVDLLVVTKDLFEYGADLREITQTAFRGGVSNNNLLGAGQGVDITTMWRNDRSPPWGAALTYTKYNVAGSFVDASVGYTTLNDYTPAAIDTGVFEGAYFINLNRPLYRTSASLIGGLYLSRSYSINYRNLPDSLYRDYRYSVIDAWVGYNFINPGKNGQDPGKKPNVALLARHYNLFFHRNPGQEIFKYDPVYNDRRYYLGQLAVFRQDFFKAHYFFGFGRTEDIPLGYNASISSGWESWRSRKRFYTALELHKFWVTKHEGLFNTTFAVGSFWQRGSSEDAIIHANMEYYSNLFNFKWGKLRQFVTVDFLANPNNFFYKPLSVNLDVGIWGYRNSRINGYQRLNVRSETVYYSPLKLLGFKFNFSTYLQLAQITEKNNAIFKNPLHSAVGAGVRIRNENLALNTFRLAAYYMPDAPAPVKSFYYEITTIVDFRFDISVLRAPGFLSFR
;
A
#
# COMPACT_ATOMS: atom_id res chain seq x y z
N MET A 1 -12.99 33.41 77.94
CA MET A 1 -12.21 33.99 79.05
C MET A 1 -11.07 34.75 78.41
N LEU A 2 -11.26 36.03 78.09
CA LEU A 2 -11.21 37.22 78.96
C LEU A 2 -9.77 37.74 79.17
N GLN A 3 -9.54 38.90 78.55
CA GLN A 3 -8.51 39.94 78.76
C GLN A 3 -8.49 40.44 80.24
N PRO A 4 -7.55 41.33 80.72
CA PRO A 4 -6.87 42.42 79.96
C PRO A 4 -5.39 42.83 80.30
N HIS A 5 -4.84 43.65 79.39
CA HIS A 5 -3.94 44.83 79.52
C HIS A 5 -3.44 45.29 80.94
N ILE A 6 -2.19 45.79 81.17
CA ILE A 6 -1.69 47.19 80.90
C ILE A 6 -0.18 47.42 81.34
N VAL A 7 0.62 48.23 80.58
CA VAL A 7 1.79 49.16 80.93
C VAL A 7 3.31 48.79 81.17
N GLN A 8 4.16 49.44 80.35
CA GLN A 8 5.50 50.13 80.46
C GLN A 8 6.88 49.52 80.89
N GLY A 9 7.94 49.88 80.11
CA GLY A 9 9.39 49.95 80.45
C GLY A 9 10.36 49.58 79.28
N GLY A 10 11.58 50.11 79.08
CA GLY A 10 12.21 51.37 79.51
C GLY A 10 13.77 51.47 79.42
N MET A 11 14.36 52.29 78.50
CA MET A 11 15.81 52.68 78.37
C MET A 11 16.86 51.56 78.05
N LYS A 12 18.03 51.73 77.39
CA LYS A 12 18.72 52.79 76.58
C LYS A 12 19.85 52.12 75.68
N PRO A 13 20.93 52.75 75.13
CA PRO A 13 21.22 52.78 73.67
C PRO A 13 22.57 52.14 73.20
N ALA A 14 22.88 52.18 71.89
CA ALA A 14 24.22 52.55 71.32
C ALA A 14 24.25 52.53 69.76
N PHE A 15 25.17 53.29 69.15
CA PHE A 15 25.37 53.43 67.69
C PHE A 15 26.52 52.57 67.14
N GLY A 16 26.42 52.17 65.87
CA GLY A 16 27.51 51.64 65.05
C GLY A 16 27.18 51.74 63.55
N VAL A 17 28.15 52.14 62.72
CA VAL A 17 27.97 52.50 61.29
C VAL A 17 29.24 52.08 60.51
N PRO A 18 29.18 51.67 59.23
CA PRO A 18 28.21 50.82 58.53
C PRO A 18 28.87 49.50 58.01
N GLN A 19 28.09 48.59 57.43
CA GLN A 19 28.64 47.55 56.52
C GLN A 19 27.97 47.66 55.15
N GLU A 20 28.77 47.50 54.09
CA GLU A 20 28.33 47.63 52.70
C GLU A 20 27.34 46.52 52.32
N ALA A 21 26.33 46.88 51.52
CA ALA A 21 25.27 45.97 51.13
C ALA A 21 25.63 45.16 49.88
N ASP A 22 26.04 43.90 50.05
CA ASP A 22 26.06 42.94 48.95
C ASP A 22 24.65 42.35 48.73
N THR A 23 23.88 42.98 47.84
CA THR A 23 22.52 42.55 47.53
C THR A 23 22.53 41.37 46.54
N THR A 24 22.62 40.15 47.06
CA THR A 24 22.33 38.94 46.28
C THR A 24 20.87 38.97 45.77
N PRO A 25 20.62 38.98 44.44
CA PRO A 25 19.25 39.11 43.93
C PRO A 25 18.51 37.78 44.02
N GLN A 26 17.42 37.74 44.80
CA GLN A 26 16.56 36.56 44.87
C GLN A 26 15.97 36.19 43.49
N PRO A 27 15.87 34.88 43.16
CA PRO A 27 15.37 34.43 41.86
C PRO A 27 13.87 34.70 41.72
N ARG A 28 13.52 35.78 41.01
CA ARG A 28 12.13 36.11 40.65
C ARG A 28 11.43 34.92 39.97
N ARG A 29 10.25 34.53 40.49
CA ARG A 29 9.37 33.50 39.91
C ARG A 29 9.05 33.83 38.44
N ASN A 30 9.66 33.09 37.51
CA ASN A 30 9.40 33.23 36.07
C ASN A 30 8.08 32.54 35.68
N THR A 31 7.07 33.34 35.34
CA THR A 31 5.73 32.88 34.94
C THR A 31 5.76 32.02 33.68
N ILE A 32 4.90 30.99 33.63
CA ILE A 32 4.80 30.03 32.51
C ILE A 32 4.62 30.76 31.15
N PHE A 33 3.86 31.85 31.11
CA PHE A 33 3.68 32.66 29.90
C PHE A 33 4.98 33.25 29.34
N LYS A 34 5.97 33.60 30.17
CA LYS A 34 7.30 34.04 29.70
C LYS A 34 8.08 32.87 29.09
N ARG A 35 7.97 31.66 29.64
CA ARG A 35 8.55 30.46 29.01
C ARG A 35 7.88 30.13 27.67
N ILE A 36 6.56 30.29 27.55
CA ILE A 36 5.83 30.08 26.29
C ILE A 36 6.21 31.14 25.25
N ALA A 37 6.36 32.41 25.64
CA ALA A 37 6.84 33.47 24.76
C ALA A 37 8.29 33.20 24.28
N GLN A 38 9.21 32.90 25.21
CA GLN A 38 10.59 32.52 24.88
C GLN A 38 10.66 31.25 24.02
N TYR A 39 9.78 30.28 24.24
CA TYR A 39 9.67 29.08 23.41
C TYR A 39 9.16 29.43 22.00
N ARG A 40 8.12 30.26 21.87
CA ARG A 40 7.60 30.76 20.59
C ARG A 40 8.67 31.53 19.79
N ASP A 41 9.44 32.38 20.46
CA ASP A 41 10.51 33.15 19.82
C ASP A 41 11.73 32.27 19.51
N SER A 42 12.01 31.23 20.32
CA SER A 42 13.02 30.21 19.99
C SER A 42 12.63 29.39 18.74
N ILE A 43 11.33 29.15 18.51
CA ILE A 43 10.82 28.51 17.29
C ILE A 43 10.94 29.44 16.06
N ARG A 44 10.98 30.77 16.24
CA ARG A 44 11.25 31.73 15.15
C ARG A 44 12.73 31.85 14.78
N ASN A 45 13.66 31.56 15.70
CA ASN A 45 15.09 31.74 15.46
C ASN A 45 15.70 30.57 14.66
N LYS A 46 16.19 30.86 13.45
CA LYS A 46 16.78 29.88 12.51
C LYS A 46 17.88 29.04 13.16
N ASN A 47 18.79 29.67 13.90
CA ASN A 47 19.93 28.99 14.55
C ASN A 47 19.47 28.07 15.70
N TYR A 48 18.34 28.39 16.36
CA TYR A 48 17.77 27.55 17.38
C TYR A 48 17.00 26.37 16.77
N ARG A 49 16.27 26.57 15.66
CA ARG A 49 15.68 25.46 14.89
C ARG A 49 16.75 24.48 14.41
N ASP A 50 17.83 24.97 13.81
CA ASP A 50 18.90 24.12 13.26
C ASP A 50 19.66 23.37 14.38
N SER A 51 19.87 23.99 15.54
CA SER A 51 20.49 23.32 16.69
C SER A 51 19.55 22.37 17.43
N LEU A 52 18.26 22.67 17.57
CA LEU A 52 17.28 21.76 18.16
C LEU A 52 17.07 20.54 17.25
N VAL A 53 16.93 20.75 15.93
CA VAL A 53 16.88 19.67 14.94
C VAL A 53 18.15 18.83 15.00
N ARG A 54 19.37 19.41 14.89
CA ARG A 54 20.62 18.64 15.03
C ARG A 54 20.72 17.87 16.35
N ARG A 55 20.29 18.46 17.47
CA ARG A 55 20.36 17.86 18.81
C ARG A 55 19.34 16.73 19.03
N ILE A 56 18.21 16.77 18.31
CA ILE A 56 17.15 15.75 18.32
C ILE A 56 17.42 14.64 17.28
N THR A 57 17.91 14.96 16.08
CA THR A 57 18.07 13.97 15.01
C THR A 57 19.26 13.04 15.22
N ARG A 58 20.40 13.54 15.72
CA ARG A 58 21.64 12.78 16.06
C ARG A 58 22.01 11.65 15.07
N GLN A 59 21.73 11.84 13.78
CA GLN A 59 22.10 10.94 12.70
C GLN A 59 22.86 11.72 11.63
N ASN A 60 24.11 12.05 11.96
CA ASN A 60 25.11 12.40 10.95
C ASN A 60 25.55 11.12 10.23
N VAL A 61 24.72 10.67 9.29
CA VAL A 61 25.12 9.70 8.28
C VAL A 61 25.03 10.45 6.95
N PRO A 62 26.16 10.77 6.29
CA PRO A 62 26.14 11.28 4.92
C PRO A 62 25.32 10.31 4.06
N GLU A 63 24.50 10.82 3.14
CA GLU A 63 23.91 9.91 2.15
C GLU A 63 25.07 9.29 1.34
N PRO A 64 25.10 7.95 1.18
CA PRO A 64 26.16 7.32 0.40
C PRO A 64 26.14 7.89 -1.02
N ALA A 65 27.31 8.26 -1.53
CA ALA A 65 27.49 8.81 -2.86
C ALA A 65 27.35 7.72 -3.94
N GLY A 66 26.14 7.20 -4.09
CA GLY A 66 25.72 6.45 -5.28
C GLY A 66 24.99 7.39 -6.25
N SER A 67 25.07 7.08 -7.54
CA SER A 67 24.18 7.67 -8.55
C SER A 67 22.76 7.09 -8.38
N ASP A 68 22.08 7.51 -7.31
CA ASP A 68 20.79 7.01 -6.78
C ASP A 68 19.61 7.06 -7.79
N SER A 69 19.78 7.73 -8.94
CA SER A 69 18.81 7.80 -10.05
C SER A 69 19.02 6.74 -11.14
N THR A 70 20.17 6.03 -11.16
CA THR A 70 20.48 5.08 -12.25
C THR A 70 19.64 3.81 -12.17
N LEU A 71 18.83 3.55 -13.20
CA LEU A 71 18.03 2.33 -13.35
C LEU A 71 18.95 1.15 -13.68
N ILE A 72 19.41 0.44 -12.65
CA ILE A 72 20.28 -0.73 -12.81
C ILE A 72 19.45 -2.01 -12.88
N LYS A 73 19.67 -2.78 -13.96
CA LYS A 73 19.17 -4.15 -14.16
C LYS A 73 19.54 -5.05 -12.97
N SER A 74 18.54 -5.69 -12.36
CA SER A 74 18.73 -6.43 -11.10
C SER A 74 19.65 -7.64 -11.22
N GLU A 75 19.68 -8.27 -12.39
CA GLU A 75 20.47 -9.45 -12.74
C GLU A 75 21.95 -9.13 -13.03
N LYS A 76 22.28 -7.86 -13.33
CA LYS A 76 23.61 -7.43 -13.82
C LYS A 76 24.76 -7.78 -12.87
N TYR A 77 24.51 -7.82 -11.57
CA TYR A 77 25.51 -8.19 -10.55
C TYR A 77 25.89 -9.68 -10.63
N PHE A 78 24.94 -10.55 -11.00
CA PHE A 78 25.14 -11.99 -11.02
C PHE A 78 25.65 -12.51 -12.37
N THR A 79 25.49 -11.74 -13.46
CA THR A 79 25.92 -12.12 -14.82
C THR A 79 27.35 -12.67 -14.93
N PRO A 80 28.39 -12.11 -14.27
CA PRO A 80 29.76 -12.62 -14.35
C PRO A 80 29.98 -14.02 -13.73
N TYR A 81 29.00 -14.52 -12.98
CA TYR A 81 29.07 -15.78 -12.24
C TYR A 81 28.07 -16.83 -12.76
N SER A 82 27.40 -16.52 -13.88
CA SER A 82 26.42 -17.42 -14.51
C SER A 82 27.02 -18.80 -14.78
N GLY A 83 26.29 -19.85 -14.42
CA GLY A 83 26.71 -21.25 -14.61
C GLY A 83 27.64 -21.83 -13.53
N LYS A 84 28.21 -21.02 -12.62
CA LYS A 84 28.99 -21.53 -11.48
C LYS A 84 28.11 -22.29 -10.49
N VAL A 85 28.65 -23.32 -9.84
CA VAL A 85 27.93 -24.15 -8.87
C VAL A 85 27.92 -23.50 -7.49
N VAL A 86 26.74 -23.35 -6.90
CA VAL A 86 26.56 -22.91 -5.51
C VAL A 86 26.99 -24.03 -4.56
N ARG A 87 28.00 -23.80 -3.73
CA ARG A 87 28.44 -24.79 -2.72
C ARG A 87 27.60 -24.67 -1.45
N ASP A 88 27.78 -23.56 -0.76
CA ASP A 88 27.18 -23.26 0.54
C ASP A 88 26.31 -21.99 0.45
N ILE A 89 25.22 -21.97 1.23
CA ILE A 89 24.36 -20.79 1.39
C ILE A 89 24.36 -20.35 2.85
N TYR A 90 25.02 -19.23 3.12
CA TYR A 90 25.08 -18.61 4.43
C TYR A 90 23.95 -17.58 4.59
N TYR A 91 23.41 -17.47 5.81
CA TYR A 91 22.33 -16.52 6.14
C TYR A 91 22.83 -15.47 7.14
N ARG A 92 22.51 -14.19 6.89
CA ARG A 92 22.81 -13.11 7.82
C ARG A 92 21.62 -12.17 7.97
N GLN A 93 21.23 -11.93 9.21
CA GLN A 93 20.11 -11.06 9.52
C GLN A 93 20.61 -9.74 10.10
N VAL A 94 20.14 -8.63 9.54
CA VAL A 94 20.47 -7.27 9.98
C VAL A 94 19.36 -6.76 10.88
N ASN A 95 19.75 -6.24 12.05
CA ASN A 95 18.83 -5.64 13.02
C ASN A 95 17.89 -4.61 12.36
N VAL A 96 16.60 -4.67 12.70
CA VAL A 96 15.55 -3.77 12.22
C VAL A 96 15.94 -2.29 12.40
N PHE A 97 16.32 -1.89 13.61
CA PHE A 97 16.84 -0.55 13.90
C PHE A 97 18.37 -0.44 13.73
N GLY A 98 18.90 -1.15 12.74
CA GLY A 98 20.27 -1.08 12.25
C GLY A 98 20.47 -0.02 11.15
N PRO A 99 21.51 -0.18 10.30
CA PRO A 99 21.85 0.76 9.25
C PRO A 99 20.73 0.96 8.20
N ARG A 100 20.79 2.07 7.45
CA ARG A 100 19.84 2.33 6.34
C ARG A 100 20.07 1.37 5.18
N ASN A 101 21.33 1.18 4.81
CA ASN A 101 21.74 0.29 3.73
C ASN A 101 22.24 -1.01 4.35
N ILE A 102 21.80 -2.15 3.83
CA ILE A 102 22.25 -3.47 4.29
C ILE A 102 23.76 -3.71 4.05
N ASN A 103 24.36 -2.94 3.13
CA ASN A 103 25.81 -2.89 2.88
C ASN A 103 26.63 -2.21 4.00
N ASP A 104 26.03 -1.36 4.83
CA ASP A 104 26.74 -0.64 5.91
C ASP A 104 26.86 -1.56 7.13
N THR A 105 28.09 -1.98 7.46
CA THR A 105 28.37 -2.88 8.59
C THR A 105 28.84 -2.14 9.85
N ALA A 106 29.07 -0.82 9.78
CA ALA A 106 29.70 -0.04 10.85
C ALA A 106 28.67 0.60 11.81
N PHE A 107 27.40 0.66 11.44
CA PHE A 107 26.37 1.38 12.19
C PHE A 107 26.12 0.82 13.60
N ARG A 108 26.31 1.66 14.62
CA ARG A 108 25.93 1.41 16.02
C ARG A 108 24.98 2.51 16.52
N SER A 109 23.74 2.15 16.85
CA SER A 109 22.78 3.09 17.45
C SER A 109 23.06 3.32 18.94
N GLY A 110 23.25 4.59 19.33
CA GLY A 110 23.44 4.99 20.73
C GLY A 110 22.15 5.08 21.57
N MET A 111 20.97 4.88 20.97
CA MET A 111 19.69 5.16 21.64
C MET A 111 19.15 3.95 22.40
N LYS A 112 18.93 4.08 23.72
CA LYS A 112 18.41 3.01 24.58
C LYS A 112 17.06 2.43 24.10
N LEU A 113 16.14 3.29 23.64
CA LEU A 113 14.83 2.88 23.13
C LEU A 113 14.93 1.95 21.90
N LEU A 114 15.83 2.26 20.95
CA LEU A 114 16.03 1.44 19.75
C LEU A 114 16.69 0.09 20.08
N LYS A 115 17.55 0.04 21.11
CA LYS A 115 18.11 -1.22 21.63
C LYS A 115 17.05 -2.08 22.33
N PHE A 116 16.12 -1.46 23.06
CA PHE A 116 14.98 -2.17 23.67
C PHE A 116 14.02 -2.72 22.61
N ALA A 117 13.68 -1.92 21.58
CA ALA A 117 12.85 -2.38 20.48
C ALA A 117 13.49 -3.56 19.71
N ASN A 118 14.80 -3.51 19.39
CA ASN A 118 15.52 -4.65 18.81
C ASN A 118 15.54 -5.90 19.73
N ARG A 119 15.34 -5.77 21.05
CA ARG A 119 15.25 -6.91 21.99
C ARG A 119 13.83 -7.52 22.03
N LEU A 120 12.80 -6.75 21.67
CA LEU A 120 11.42 -7.23 21.59
C LEU A 120 11.07 -7.83 20.22
N HIS A 121 11.83 -7.47 19.18
CA HIS A 121 11.69 -8.02 17.83
C HIS A 121 12.07 -9.50 17.79
N ILE A 122 11.24 -10.32 17.16
CA ILE A 122 11.58 -11.69 16.79
C ILE A 122 11.97 -11.71 15.31
N ASN A 123 13.27 -11.97 15.03
CA ASN A 123 13.75 -12.17 13.67
C ASN A 123 12.99 -13.29 12.97
N THR A 124 12.81 -13.18 11.65
CA THR A 124 12.38 -14.29 10.80
C THR A 124 13.25 -15.52 11.05
N ALA A 125 12.68 -16.72 11.18
CA ALA A 125 13.46 -17.93 11.34
C ALA A 125 14.16 -18.32 10.02
N GLU A 126 15.40 -18.80 10.09
CA GLU A 126 16.21 -19.12 8.90
C GLU A 126 15.51 -20.09 7.94
N TRP A 127 14.76 -21.07 8.48
CA TRP A 127 14.00 -22.02 7.67
C TRP A 127 12.92 -21.35 6.79
N VAL A 128 12.36 -20.21 7.19
CA VAL A 128 11.40 -19.43 6.38
C VAL A 128 12.12 -18.78 5.20
N ILE A 129 13.33 -18.25 5.43
CA ILE A 129 14.17 -17.66 4.38
C ILE A 129 14.59 -18.77 3.41
N ARG A 130 15.12 -19.90 3.91
CA ARG A 130 15.49 -21.08 3.12
C ARG A 130 14.32 -21.64 2.32
N GLN A 131 13.12 -21.75 2.88
CA GLN A 131 11.91 -22.16 2.14
C GLN A 131 11.49 -21.15 1.06
N SER A 132 11.90 -19.90 1.17
CA SER A 132 11.59 -18.81 0.24
C SER A 132 12.59 -18.67 -0.90
N LEU A 133 13.70 -19.42 -0.89
CA LEU A 133 14.68 -19.45 -1.98
C LEU A 133 14.24 -20.35 -3.15
N PHE A 134 14.43 -19.88 -4.37
CA PHE A 134 14.22 -20.64 -5.62
C PHE A 134 15.45 -21.46 -6.06
N PHE A 135 16.53 -21.43 -5.30
CA PHE A 135 17.76 -22.19 -5.53
C PHE A 135 18.20 -22.90 -4.24
N ARG A 136 19.06 -23.91 -4.41
CA ARG A 136 19.65 -24.77 -3.39
C ARG A 136 21.17 -24.85 -3.54
N GLU A 137 21.80 -25.46 -2.55
CA GLU A 137 23.18 -25.93 -2.65
C GLU A 137 23.25 -26.98 -3.78
N ASN A 138 24.34 -26.93 -4.56
CA ASN A 138 24.59 -27.67 -5.81
C ASN A 138 23.80 -27.20 -7.05
N ASP A 139 22.93 -26.19 -6.97
CA ASP A 139 22.36 -25.56 -8.16
C ASP A 139 23.40 -24.67 -8.87
N THR A 140 23.25 -24.48 -10.18
CA THR A 140 24.02 -23.49 -10.95
C THR A 140 23.45 -22.08 -10.80
N ILE A 141 24.30 -21.06 -10.72
CA ILE A 141 23.85 -19.65 -10.74
C ILE A 141 23.14 -19.33 -12.07
N ASP A 142 21.85 -19.04 -11.97
CA ASP A 142 21.09 -18.26 -12.94
C ASP A 142 20.94 -16.81 -12.43
N PRO A 143 21.51 -15.80 -13.12
CA PRO A 143 21.37 -14.39 -12.77
C PRO A 143 19.93 -13.90 -12.60
N TYR A 144 18.98 -14.43 -13.37
CA TYR A 144 17.58 -14.03 -13.32
C TYR A 144 16.89 -14.62 -12.09
N THR A 145 17.11 -15.91 -11.80
CA THR A 145 16.63 -16.55 -10.56
C THR A 145 17.20 -15.88 -9.31
N MET A 146 18.46 -15.46 -9.30
CA MET A 146 19.05 -14.72 -8.17
C MET A 146 18.37 -13.35 -7.96
N ALA A 147 18.15 -12.58 -9.03
CA ALA A 147 17.46 -11.30 -8.98
C ALA A 147 15.96 -11.44 -8.59
N ASP A 148 15.29 -12.47 -9.10
CA ASP A 148 13.89 -12.78 -8.78
C ASP A 148 13.72 -13.17 -7.30
N ASN A 149 14.66 -13.93 -6.72
CA ASN A 149 14.66 -14.25 -5.28
C ASN A 149 14.75 -13.01 -4.40
N GLU A 150 15.71 -12.14 -4.73
CA GLU A 150 15.90 -10.87 -4.03
C GLU A 150 14.61 -10.04 -4.00
N ARG A 151 13.90 -9.93 -5.14
CA ARG A 151 12.59 -9.26 -5.22
C ARG A 151 11.52 -10.03 -4.44
N TYR A 152 11.46 -11.35 -4.56
CA TYR A 152 10.44 -12.17 -3.89
C TYR A 152 10.50 -12.04 -2.36
N LEU A 153 11.72 -12.04 -1.80
CA LEU A 153 11.98 -11.79 -0.39
C LEU A 153 11.55 -10.36 -0.01
N ARG A 154 11.99 -9.33 -0.74
CA ARG A 154 11.56 -7.93 -0.52
C ARG A 154 10.04 -7.73 -0.59
N ASN A 155 9.33 -8.56 -1.36
CA ASN A 155 7.87 -8.50 -1.47
C ASN A 155 7.12 -9.27 -0.38
N ARG A 156 7.80 -9.92 0.56
CA ARG A 156 7.16 -10.45 1.77
C ARG A 156 6.84 -9.31 2.76
N PRO A 157 5.70 -9.31 3.47
CA PRO A 157 5.27 -8.20 4.33
C PRO A 157 6.06 -8.04 5.64
N PHE A 158 7.01 -8.94 5.89
CA PHE A 158 7.90 -8.94 7.07
C PHE A 158 9.38 -8.63 6.73
N ILE A 159 9.74 -8.52 5.44
CA ILE A 159 11.09 -8.19 4.99
C ILE A 159 11.12 -6.74 4.49
N GLN A 160 12.03 -5.94 5.02
CA GLN A 160 12.29 -4.57 4.56
C GLN A 160 13.19 -4.57 3.33
N ASP A 161 14.29 -5.33 3.40
CA ASP A 161 15.28 -5.43 2.33
C ASP A 161 15.93 -6.83 2.31
N ALA A 162 16.36 -7.25 1.13
CA ALA A 162 17.07 -8.51 0.92
C ALA A 162 18.12 -8.36 -0.18
N ARG A 163 19.28 -8.99 0.02
CA ARG A 163 20.40 -9.05 -0.94
C ARG A 163 21.03 -10.43 -0.94
N VAL A 164 21.49 -10.88 -2.10
CA VAL A 164 22.33 -12.08 -2.24
C VAL A 164 23.72 -11.62 -2.70
N TYR A 165 24.74 -11.89 -1.89
CA TYR A 165 26.14 -11.61 -2.24
C TYR A 165 26.86 -12.90 -2.58
N ILE A 166 27.87 -12.78 -3.44
CA ILE A 166 28.84 -13.83 -3.70
C ILE A 166 30.06 -13.50 -2.85
N ILE A 167 30.37 -14.34 -1.86
CA ILE A 167 31.35 -14.02 -0.80
C ILE A 167 32.66 -14.81 -0.89
N ASN A 168 32.67 -15.93 -1.62
CA ASN A 168 33.85 -16.77 -1.78
C ASN A 168 33.82 -17.43 -3.16
N THR A 169 34.81 -17.10 -3.98
CA THR A 169 35.27 -17.97 -5.07
C THR A 169 36.50 -18.69 -4.53
N GLY A 170 36.33 -19.91 -4.03
CA GLY A 170 37.45 -20.68 -3.47
C GLY A 170 38.48 -21.05 -4.55
N ALA A 171 39.48 -21.84 -4.19
CA ALA A 171 40.54 -22.27 -5.12
C ALA A 171 40.07 -23.07 -6.37
N SER A 172 38.79 -23.47 -6.42
CA SER A 172 38.13 -24.00 -7.61
C SER A 172 37.42 -22.86 -8.38
N PRO A 173 37.80 -22.58 -9.65
CA PRO A 173 37.20 -21.51 -10.45
C PRO A 173 35.69 -21.64 -10.66
N ASP A 174 35.15 -22.86 -10.58
CA ASP A 174 33.81 -23.21 -11.07
C ASP A 174 32.72 -23.11 -9.99
N SER A 175 33.11 -22.75 -8.76
CA SER A 175 32.25 -22.84 -7.58
C SER A 175 32.23 -21.54 -6.75
N VAL A 176 31.11 -21.31 -6.06
CA VAL A 176 30.83 -20.06 -5.33
C VAL A 176 30.03 -20.30 -4.05
N ASP A 177 30.27 -19.46 -3.05
CA ASP A 177 29.45 -19.42 -1.83
C ASP A 177 28.57 -18.18 -1.82
N LEU A 178 27.32 -18.36 -1.40
CA LEU A 178 26.32 -17.30 -1.35
C LEU A 178 26.08 -16.83 0.09
N LEU A 179 25.90 -15.52 0.26
CA LEU A 179 25.44 -14.91 1.49
C LEU A 179 24.10 -14.22 1.26
N VAL A 180 23.03 -14.81 1.79
CA VAL A 180 21.69 -14.21 1.81
C VAL A 180 21.60 -13.29 3.03
N VAL A 181 21.54 -11.98 2.77
CA VAL A 181 21.38 -10.98 3.82
C VAL A 181 19.95 -10.43 3.79
N THR A 182 19.22 -10.62 4.89
CA THR A 182 17.87 -10.02 5.08
C THR A 182 17.89 -8.94 6.13
N LYS A 183 17.00 -7.97 5.97
CA LYS A 183 16.66 -7.00 7.00
C LYS A 183 15.16 -7.00 7.17
N ASP A 184 14.72 -7.30 8.37
CA ASP A 184 13.31 -7.48 8.69
C ASP A 184 12.63 -6.14 9.00
N LEU A 185 11.30 -6.13 8.91
CA LEU A 185 10.45 -5.07 9.48
C LEU A 185 10.15 -5.40 10.94
N PHE A 186 9.97 -4.38 11.78
CA PHE A 186 9.36 -4.57 13.08
C PHE A 186 7.94 -5.08 12.86
N GLU A 187 7.67 -6.26 13.37
CA GLU A 187 6.56 -7.13 12.98
C GLU A 187 5.19 -6.58 13.40
N TYR A 188 5.15 -5.78 14.46
CA TYR A 188 3.93 -5.17 14.99
C TYR A 188 3.51 -3.94 14.17
N GLY A 189 2.32 -4.04 13.57
CA GLY A 189 1.63 -2.95 12.89
C GLY A 189 0.46 -2.40 13.69
N ALA A 190 0.05 -1.18 13.37
CA ALA A 190 -1.15 -0.53 13.87
C ALA A 190 -1.72 0.42 12.80
N ASP A 191 -3.04 0.44 12.63
CA ASP A 191 -3.73 1.33 11.71
C ASP A 191 -4.90 2.07 12.37
N LEU A 192 -5.13 3.31 11.93
CA LEU A 192 -6.20 4.16 12.41
C LEU A 192 -6.90 4.78 11.20
N ARG A 193 -8.11 4.30 10.88
CA ARG A 193 -8.86 4.66 9.67
C ARG A 193 -9.92 5.73 9.93
N GLU A 194 -10.53 5.73 11.10
CA GLU A 194 -11.56 6.69 11.50
C GLU A 194 -11.40 7.02 12.99
N ILE A 195 -11.36 8.30 13.34
CA ILE A 195 -11.48 8.76 14.73
C ILE A 195 -12.27 10.06 14.78
N THR A 196 -13.45 10.00 15.37
CA THR A 196 -14.38 11.12 15.55
C THR A 196 -15.10 10.98 16.88
N GLN A 197 -15.94 11.95 17.25
CA GLN A 197 -16.77 11.86 18.46
C GLN A 197 -17.81 10.72 18.42
N THR A 198 -18.13 10.20 17.23
CA THR A 198 -19.24 9.25 17.00
C THR A 198 -18.80 7.94 16.37
N ALA A 199 -17.54 7.85 15.92
CA ALA A 199 -16.98 6.70 15.23
C ALA A 199 -15.48 6.52 15.53
N PHE A 200 -15.08 5.28 15.78
CA PHE A 200 -13.70 4.84 15.87
C PHE A 200 -13.49 3.62 14.97
N ARG A 201 -12.38 3.58 14.24
CA ARG A 201 -11.97 2.40 13.48
C ARG A 201 -10.45 2.32 13.44
N GLY A 202 -9.92 1.22 13.97
CA GLY A 202 -8.48 0.94 13.99
C GLY A 202 -8.18 -0.53 14.20
N GLY A 203 -6.92 -0.89 13.99
CA GLY A 203 -6.47 -2.27 14.08
C GLY A 203 -5.02 -2.37 14.54
N VAL A 204 -4.65 -3.60 14.87
CA VAL A 204 -3.30 -4.03 15.21
C VAL A 204 -2.98 -5.28 14.40
N SER A 205 -1.74 -5.40 13.97
CA SER A 205 -1.27 -6.58 13.24
C SER A 205 0.07 -7.07 13.76
N ASN A 206 0.37 -8.34 13.49
CA ASN A 206 1.72 -8.88 13.55
C ASN A 206 2.00 -9.60 12.23
N ASN A 207 2.93 -9.09 11.43
CA ASN A 207 3.22 -9.60 10.08
C ASN A 207 4.19 -10.80 10.07
N ASN A 208 4.78 -11.17 11.22
CA ASN A 208 5.79 -12.21 11.35
C ASN A 208 5.72 -12.94 12.70
N LEU A 209 4.54 -13.45 13.06
CA LEU A 209 4.30 -14.07 14.35
C LEU A 209 5.34 -15.18 14.63
N LEU A 210 6.06 -15.03 15.74
CA LEU A 210 7.16 -15.91 16.17
C LEU A 210 8.28 -16.10 15.12
N GLY A 211 8.49 -15.13 14.24
CA GLY A 211 9.47 -15.20 13.15
C GLY A 211 9.10 -16.22 12.05
N ALA A 212 7.90 -16.80 12.10
CA ALA A 212 7.56 -17.98 11.31
C ALA A 212 6.87 -17.67 9.97
N GLY A 213 6.95 -16.43 9.46
CA GLY A 213 6.28 -16.01 8.22
C GLY A 213 4.75 -16.12 8.32
N GLN A 214 4.20 -15.64 9.44
CA GLN A 214 2.77 -15.70 9.77
C GLN A 214 2.22 -14.29 10.05
N GLY A 215 1.17 -13.91 9.36
CA GLY A 215 0.42 -12.68 9.59
C GLY A 215 -0.82 -12.91 10.48
N VAL A 216 -1.05 -12.04 11.45
CA VAL A 216 -2.31 -11.91 12.19
C VAL A 216 -2.75 -10.45 12.13
N ASP A 217 -3.93 -10.19 11.60
CA ASP A 217 -4.54 -8.87 11.50
C ASP A 217 -5.84 -8.82 12.30
N ILE A 218 -5.95 -7.87 13.24
CA ILE A 218 -7.15 -7.66 14.06
C ILE A 218 -7.59 -6.20 13.88
N THR A 219 -8.76 -5.98 13.28
CA THR A 219 -9.36 -4.65 13.14
C THR A 219 -10.68 -4.58 13.90
N THR A 220 -10.91 -3.48 14.61
CA THR A 220 -12.19 -3.19 15.28
C THR A 220 -12.78 -1.88 14.79
N MET A 221 -14.09 -1.76 14.86
CA MET A 221 -14.86 -0.56 14.56
C MET A 221 -15.91 -0.38 15.64
N TRP A 222 -16.06 0.83 16.14
CA TRP A 222 -17.14 1.26 17.00
C TRP A 222 -17.83 2.47 16.38
N ARG A 223 -19.17 2.49 16.34
CA ARG A 223 -19.95 3.68 15.96
C ARG A 223 -21.23 3.76 16.78
N ASN A 224 -21.60 4.96 17.22
CA ASN A 224 -22.84 5.17 17.96
C ASN A 224 -24.11 5.13 17.09
N ASP A 225 -23.97 5.29 15.77
CA ASP A 225 -25.05 5.26 14.78
C ASP A 225 -25.48 3.83 14.37
N ARG A 226 -25.08 2.82 15.16
CA ARG A 226 -25.26 1.40 14.84
C ARG A 226 -25.62 0.50 16.02
N SER A 227 -26.31 -0.58 15.70
CA SER A 227 -26.67 -1.69 16.60
C SER A 227 -26.42 -3.02 15.87
N PRO A 228 -25.46 -3.86 16.32
CA PRO A 228 -24.51 -3.59 17.40
C PRO A 228 -23.58 -2.41 17.03
N PRO A 229 -23.14 -1.61 18.01
CA PRO A 229 -22.24 -0.48 17.73
C PRO A 229 -20.83 -0.95 17.37
N TRP A 230 -20.46 -2.18 17.73
CA TRP A 230 -19.16 -2.79 17.45
C TRP A 230 -19.20 -3.70 16.22
N GLY A 231 -18.10 -3.70 15.46
CA GLY A 231 -17.78 -4.70 14.44
C GLY A 231 -16.31 -5.09 14.53
N ALA A 232 -15.96 -6.28 14.03
CA ALA A 232 -14.61 -6.82 14.11
C ALA A 232 -14.20 -7.53 12.82
N ALA A 233 -12.89 -7.55 12.55
CA ALA A 233 -12.28 -8.41 11.56
C ALA A 233 -11.03 -9.08 12.14
N LEU A 234 -10.86 -10.36 11.84
CA LEU A 234 -9.70 -11.18 12.18
C LEU A 234 -9.26 -11.91 10.91
N THR A 235 -7.99 -11.76 10.52
CA THR A 235 -7.39 -12.56 9.45
C THR A 235 -6.10 -13.19 9.97
N TYR A 236 -5.92 -14.48 9.68
CA TYR A 236 -4.65 -15.18 9.84
C TYR A 236 -4.14 -15.57 8.45
N THR A 237 -2.85 -15.32 8.18
CA THR A 237 -2.19 -15.68 6.92
C THR A 237 -0.89 -16.42 7.18
N LYS A 238 -0.71 -17.58 6.58
CA LYS A 238 0.59 -18.27 6.48
C LYS A 238 1.19 -18.01 5.11
N TYR A 239 2.33 -17.32 5.07
CA TYR A 239 3.06 -17.11 3.82
C TYR A 239 3.89 -18.35 3.46
N ASN A 240 3.99 -18.64 2.16
CA ASN A 240 4.79 -19.72 1.57
C ASN A 240 4.65 -21.07 2.31
N VAL A 241 3.42 -21.61 2.37
CA VAL A 241 3.10 -22.86 3.07
C VAL A 241 4.01 -23.99 2.57
N ALA A 242 4.83 -24.54 3.47
CA ALA A 242 5.77 -25.64 3.21
C ALA A 242 6.74 -25.42 2.01
N GLY A 243 7.05 -24.18 1.64
CA GLY A 243 7.91 -23.89 0.48
C GLY A 243 7.23 -24.05 -0.89
N SER A 244 5.90 -24.17 -0.93
CA SER A 244 5.12 -24.33 -2.18
C SER A 244 4.92 -23.02 -2.97
N PHE A 245 5.27 -21.88 -2.38
CA PHE A 245 4.93 -20.52 -2.81
C PHE A 245 3.42 -20.22 -2.82
N VAL A 246 2.61 -21.06 -2.16
CA VAL A 246 1.20 -20.77 -1.83
C VAL A 246 1.16 -19.95 -0.54
N ASP A 247 0.55 -18.77 -0.61
CA ASP A 247 0.16 -17.99 0.56
C ASP A 247 -1.29 -18.39 0.92
N ALA A 248 -1.54 -18.74 2.19
CA ALA A 248 -2.83 -19.26 2.67
C ALA A 248 -3.40 -18.39 3.79
N SER A 249 -4.64 -17.91 3.64
CA SER A 249 -5.34 -17.09 4.62
C SER A 249 -6.69 -17.67 5.02
N VAL A 250 -7.07 -17.49 6.27
CA VAL A 250 -8.42 -17.68 6.79
C VAL A 250 -8.84 -16.44 7.55
N GLY A 251 -10.10 -16.03 7.42
CA GLY A 251 -10.56 -14.82 8.08
C GLY A 251 -12.06 -14.74 8.30
N TYR A 252 -12.41 -13.81 9.18
CA TYR A 252 -13.76 -13.41 9.55
C TYR A 252 -13.82 -11.88 9.57
N THR A 253 -14.90 -11.30 9.08
CA THR A 253 -15.14 -9.85 9.16
C THR A 253 -16.61 -9.53 9.29
N THR A 254 -16.94 -8.46 10.03
CA THR A 254 -18.25 -7.79 10.04
C THR A 254 -18.16 -6.30 9.67
N LEU A 255 -16.98 -5.86 9.23
CA LEU A 255 -16.68 -4.45 8.98
C LEU A 255 -17.22 -3.92 7.65
N ASN A 256 -17.82 -4.79 6.84
CA ASN A 256 -18.14 -4.56 5.42
C ASN A 256 -16.94 -4.01 4.64
N ASP A 257 -15.73 -4.48 4.99
CA ASP A 257 -14.59 -4.34 4.12
C ASP A 257 -14.86 -5.13 2.85
N TYR A 258 -14.56 -4.51 1.70
CA TYR A 258 -14.70 -5.14 0.40
C TYR A 258 -13.83 -6.40 0.33
N THR A 259 -14.44 -7.55 0.64
CA THR A 259 -13.85 -8.84 0.29
C THR A 259 -13.83 -8.95 -1.24
N PRO A 260 -12.94 -9.77 -1.84
CA PRO A 260 -12.87 -9.91 -3.29
C PRO A 260 -14.18 -10.33 -3.98
N ALA A 261 -15.16 -10.81 -3.20
CA ALA A 261 -16.47 -11.23 -3.68
C ALA A 261 -17.66 -10.59 -2.92
N ALA A 262 -17.44 -9.46 -2.25
CA ALA A 262 -18.53 -8.64 -1.71
C ALA A 262 -19.42 -8.09 -2.83
N ILE A 263 -20.74 -8.07 -2.63
CA ILE A 263 -21.69 -7.54 -3.61
C ILE A 263 -22.07 -6.09 -3.28
N ASP A 264 -22.21 -5.25 -4.31
CA ASP A 264 -22.46 -3.81 -4.14
C ASP A 264 -23.94 -3.51 -3.88
N THR A 265 -24.44 -3.92 -2.72
CA THR A 265 -25.81 -3.69 -2.24
C THR A 265 -25.93 -2.42 -1.40
N GLY A 266 -24.83 -1.92 -0.84
CA GLY A 266 -24.84 -0.90 0.20
C GLY A 266 -25.43 -1.39 1.55
N VAL A 267 -25.64 -2.69 1.71
CA VAL A 267 -25.86 -3.34 3.02
C VAL A 267 -24.49 -3.66 3.61
N PHE A 268 -24.40 -3.70 4.93
CA PHE A 268 -23.21 -4.17 5.62
C PHE A 268 -23.19 -5.69 5.65
N GLU A 269 -22.10 -6.31 5.21
CA GLU A 269 -21.94 -7.76 5.19
C GLU A 269 -20.97 -8.24 6.28
N GLY A 270 -21.30 -9.40 6.85
CA GLY A 270 -20.36 -10.26 7.54
C GLY A 270 -19.94 -11.41 6.64
N ALA A 271 -18.69 -11.86 6.74
CA ALA A 271 -18.18 -12.94 5.91
C ALA A 271 -17.14 -13.79 6.65
N TYR A 272 -17.18 -15.09 6.40
CA TYR A 272 -16.09 -16.03 6.65
C TYR A 272 -15.44 -16.39 5.31
N PHE A 273 -14.11 -16.45 5.26
CA PHE A 273 -13.41 -16.79 4.02
C PHE A 273 -12.15 -17.63 4.25
N ILE A 274 -11.81 -18.41 3.22
CA ILE A 274 -10.54 -19.11 3.04
C ILE A 274 -9.99 -18.67 1.69
N ASN A 275 -8.70 -18.33 1.64
CA ASN A 275 -8.00 -17.90 0.44
C ASN A 275 -6.68 -18.66 0.32
N LEU A 276 -6.47 -19.35 -0.80
CA LEU A 276 -5.19 -19.92 -1.18
C LEU A 276 -4.73 -19.20 -2.45
N ASN A 277 -3.54 -18.61 -2.45
CA ASN A 277 -3.02 -17.86 -3.59
C ASN A 277 -1.58 -18.23 -3.87
N ARG A 278 -1.32 -18.73 -5.09
CA ARG A 278 0.01 -18.98 -5.64
C ARG A 278 0.29 -17.94 -6.73
N PRO A 279 0.82 -16.76 -6.37
CA PRO A 279 1.05 -15.67 -7.31
C PRO A 279 2.18 -16.01 -8.30
N LEU A 280 2.43 -15.12 -9.26
CA LEU A 280 3.62 -15.17 -10.11
C LEU A 280 4.88 -14.83 -9.28
N TYR A 281 5.33 -15.79 -8.46
CA TYR A 281 6.41 -15.61 -7.48
C TYR A 281 7.78 -15.35 -8.12
N ARG A 282 7.99 -15.87 -9.34
CA ARG A 282 9.13 -15.58 -10.21
C ARG A 282 8.64 -15.50 -11.67
N THR A 283 9.36 -14.77 -12.51
CA THR A 283 9.05 -14.60 -13.96
C THR A 283 8.96 -15.95 -14.68
N SER A 284 9.85 -16.87 -14.34
CA SER A 284 9.92 -18.24 -14.88
C SER A 284 9.07 -19.27 -14.12
N ALA A 285 8.07 -18.87 -13.33
CA ALA A 285 7.13 -19.81 -12.72
C ALA A 285 6.27 -20.47 -13.82
N SER A 286 6.15 -21.81 -13.79
CA SER A 286 5.36 -22.56 -14.77
C SER A 286 3.88 -22.63 -14.43
N LEU A 287 3.53 -22.67 -13.13
CA LEU A 287 2.18 -22.85 -12.63
C LEU A 287 1.88 -21.79 -11.57
N ILE A 288 0.71 -21.17 -11.69
CA ILE A 288 0.13 -20.20 -10.75
C ILE A 288 -1.35 -20.52 -10.56
N GLY A 289 -2.00 -19.93 -9.56
CA GLY A 289 -3.43 -20.13 -9.36
C GLY A 289 -3.89 -19.70 -7.98
N GLY A 290 -5.18 -19.90 -7.71
CA GLY A 290 -5.74 -19.64 -6.40
C GLY A 290 -7.15 -20.18 -6.24
N LEU A 291 -7.57 -20.25 -4.98
CA LEU A 291 -8.88 -20.71 -4.54
C LEU A 291 -9.37 -19.77 -3.44
N TYR A 292 -10.48 -19.08 -3.70
CA TYR A 292 -11.18 -18.27 -2.73
C TYR A 292 -12.56 -18.88 -2.47
N LEU A 293 -12.82 -19.19 -1.21
CA LEU A 293 -14.09 -19.71 -0.71
C LEU A 293 -14.63 -18.72 0.33
N SER A 294 -15.89 -18.32 0.20
CA SER A 294 -16.52 -17.50 1.24
C SER A 294 -17.99 -17.84 1.49
N ARG A 295 -18.45 -17.46 2.68
CA ARG A 295 -19.87 -17.42 3.06
C ARG A 295 -20.17 -16.08 3.69
N SER A 296 -21.05 -15.32 3.06
CA SER A 296 -21.42 -13.96 3.42
C SER A 296 -22.89 -13.89 3.87
N TYR A 297 -23.18 -12.95 4.76
CA TYR A 297 -24.51 -12.66 5.28
C TYR A 297 -24.68 -11.16 5.52
N SER A 298 -25.88 -10.65 5.26
CA SER A 298 -26.27 -9.28 5.60
C SER A 298 -26.29 -9.03 7.11
N ILE A 299 -26.01 -7.80 7.55
CA ILE A 299 -26.09 -7.37 8.96
C ILE A 299 -26.99 -6.14 9.09
N ASN A 300 -27.99 -6.21 9.97
CA ASN A 300 -28.95 -5.13 10.21
C ASN A 300 -28.42 -4.05 11.17
N TYR A 301 -27.29 -3.41 10.85
CA TYR A 301 -26.64 -2.44 11.74
C TYR A 301 -27.48 -1.22 12.12
N ARG A 302 -28.65 -0.99 11.51
CA ARG A 302 -29.54 0.15 11.78
C ARG A 302 -30.85 -0.25 12.47
N ASN A 303 -31.01 -1.51 12.88
CA ASN A 303 -32.28 -2.06 13.38
C ASN A 303 -33.48 -1.69 12.49
N LEU A 304 -33.29 -1.76 11.16
CA LEU A 304 -34.37 -1.53 10.20
C LEU A 304 -35.46 -2.60 10.39
N PRO A 305 -36.75 -2.25 10.32
CA PRO A 305 -37.84 -3.24 10.30
C PRO A 305 -37.67 -4.24 9.16
N ASP A 306 -38.25 -5.43 9.29
CA ASP A 306 -38.16 -6.51 8.29
C ASP A 306 -38.68 -6.11 6.89
N SER A 307 -39.56 -5.10 6.81
CA SER A 307 -40.01 -4.51 5.53
C SER A 307 -38.93 -3.71 4.79
N LEU A 308 -37.85 -3.30 5.48
CA LEU A 308 -36.73 -2.51 4.95
C LEU A 308 -35.37 -3.24 5.04
N TYR A 309 -35.22 -4.17 5.97
CA TYR A 309 -33.99 -4.94 6.14
C TYR A 309 -33.85 -6.04 5.09
N ARG A 310 -32.82 -5.90 4.25
CA ARG A 310 -32.44 -6.89 3.24
C ARG A 310 -31.69 -8.06 3.90
N ASP A 311 -32.42 -9.06 4.38
CA ASP A 311 -31.86 -10.32 4.87
C ASP A 311 -31.51 -11.26 3.70
N TYR A 312 -30.22 -11.45 3.45
CA TYR A 312 -29.72 -12.35 2.42
C TYR A 312 -28.43 -13.03 2.84
N ARG A 313 -28.16 -14.20 2.26
CA ARG A 313 -26.98 -15.02 2.53
C ARG A 313 -26.52 -15.68 1.25
N TYR A 314 -25.23 -15.63 0.96
CA TYR A 314 -24.65 -16.23 -0.25
C TYR A 314 -23.31 -16.90 0.05
N SER A 315 -22.89 -17.77 -0.86
CA SER A 315 -21.55 -18.35 -0.86
C SER A 315 -20.87 -18.11 -2.20
N VAL A 316 -19.55 -18.08 -2.17
CA VAL A 316 -18.71 -17.90 -3.35
C VAL A 316 -17.71 -19.03 -3.41
N ILE A 317 -17.61 -19.64 -4.58
CA ILE A 317 -16.52 -20.54 -4.98
C ILE A 317 -15.84 -19.88 -6.17
N ASP A 318 -14.59 -19.49 -5.99
CA ASP A 318 -13.78 -18.84 -7.01
C ASP A 318 -12.44 -19.55 -7.11
N ALA A 319 -12.21 -20.26 -8.22
CA ALA A 319 -11.01 -21.05 -8.45
C ALA A 319 -10.40 -20.70 -9.80
N TRP A 320 -9.08 -20.48 -9.82
CA TRP A 320 -8.35 -20.17 -11.04
C TRP A 320 -6.98 -20.83 -11.08
N VAL A 321 -6.50 -21.09 -12.29
CA VAL A 321 -5.19 -21.69 -12.57
C VAL A 321 -4.59 -21.01 -13.80
N GLY A 322 -3.26 -20.88 -13.81
CA GLY A 322 -2.51 -20.39 -14.96
C GLY A 322 -1.27 -21.24 -15.22
N TYR A 323 -1.04 -21.58 -16.48
CA TYR A 323 0.13 -22.34 -16.92
C TYR A 323 0.93 -21.55 -17.95
N ASN A 324 2.17 -21.21 -17.61
CA ASN A 324 3.13 -20.51 -18.47
C ASN A 324 3.87 -21.54 -19.33
N PHE A 325 3.36 -21.76 -20.55
CA PHE A 325 3.77 -22.86 -21.43
C PHE A 325 4.92 -22.49 -22.37
N ILE A 326 5.03 -21.22 -22.77
CA ILE A 326 6.26 -20.69 -23.40
C ILE A 326 6.99 -19.89 -22.33
N ASN A 327 8.06 -20.46 -21.78
CA ASN A 327 8.80 -19.89 -20.66
C ASN A 327 10.31 -20.00 -20.93
N PRO A 328 10.93 -18.98 -21.56
CA PRO A 328 12.35 -19.00 -21.92
C PRO A 328 13.27 -19.22 -20.71
N GLY A 329 12.93 -18.62 -19.57
CA GLY A 329 13.71 -18.72 -18.33
C GLY A 329 13.73 -20.12 -17.72
N LYS A 330 12.74 -20.98 -18.03
CA LYS A 330 12.77 -22.40 -17.64
C LYS A 330 13.89 -23.18 -18.35
N ASN A 331 14.29 -22.73 -19.55
CA ASN A 331 15.26 -23.41 -20.40
C ASN A 331 16.64 -22.71 -20.39
N GLY A 332 16.95 -21.94 -19.34
CA GLY A 332 18.20 -21.18 -19.23
C GLY A 332 18.38 -20.06 -20.26
N GLN A 333 17.34 -19.71 -21.02
CA GLN A 333 17.37 -18.60 -21.98
C GLN A 333 16.97 -17.30 -21.29
N ASP A 334 17.70 -16.23 -21.61
CA ASP A 334 17.45 -14.85 -21.20
C ASP A 334 15.94 -14.47 -21.30
N PRO A 335 15.22 -14.33 -20.16
CA PRO A 335 13.81 -13.97 -20.15
C PRO A 335 13.53 -12.56 -20.72
N GLY A 336 14.54 -11.69 -20.81
CA GLY A 336 14.44 -10.37 -21.41
C GLY A 336 14.47 -10.37 -22.95
N LYS A 337 14.89 -11.48 -23.59
CA LYS A 337 14.96 -11.60 -25.06
C LYS A 337 13.71 -12.16 -25.72
N LYS A 338 12.92 -12.98 -25.02
CA LYS A 338 11.71 -13.63 -25.57
C LYS A 338 10.54 -13.48 -24.60
N PRO A 339 9.31 -13.22 -25.08
CA PRO A 339 8.14 -13.16 -24.22
C PRO A 339 7.81 -14.54 -23.63
N ASN A 340 7.19 -14.52 -22.45
CA ASN A 340 6.47 -15.63 -21.88
C ASN A 340 5.06 -15.68 -22.48
N VAL A 341 4.48 -16.88 -22.58
CA VAL A 341 3.06 -17.05 -22.95
C VAL A 341 2.38 -18.02 -21.99
N ALA A 342 1.32 -17.54 -21.36
CA ALA A 342 0.54 -18.27 -20.38
C ALA A 342 -0.93 -18.40 -20.78
N LEU A 343 -1.50 -19.57 -20.50
CA LEU A 343 -2.92 -19.85 -20.58
C LEU A 343 -3.50 -19.89 -19.16
N LEU A 344 -4.57 -19.16 -18.92
CA LEU A 344 -5.24 -19.06 -17.63
C LEU A 344 -6.71 -19.43 -17.76
N ALA A 345 -7.26 -20.04 -16.72
CA ALA A 345 -8.67 -20.38 -16.62
C ALA A 345 -9.20 -20.04 -15.21
N ARG A 346 -10.44 -19.56 -15.13
CA ARG A 346 -11.17 -19.27 -13.89
C ARG A 346 -12.60 -19.78 -13.96
N HIS A 347 -13.06 -20.37 -12.87
CA HIS A 347 -14.46 -20.62 -12.58
C HIS A 347 -14.86 -19.84 -11.32
N TYR A 348 -15.87 -19.00 -11.47
CA TYR A 348 -16.48 -18.24 -10.39
C TYR A 348 -17.95 -18.61 -10.28
N ASN A 349 -18.42 -18.88 -9.06
CA ASN A 349 -19.82 -19.20 -8.77
C ASN A 349 -20.23 -18.56 -7.46
N LEU A 350 -21.01 -17.48 -7.54
CA LEU A 350 -21.75 -16.88 -6.44
C LEU A 350 -23.19 -17.40 -6.47
N PHE A 351 -23.65 -17.92 -5.35
CA PHE A 351 -24.99 -18.51 -5.21
C PHE A 351 -25.64 -18.13 -3.88
N PHE A 352 -26.91 -17.75 -3.93
CA PHE A 352 -27.69 -17.34 -2.76
C PHE A 352 -28.33 -18.55 -2.07
N HIS A 353 -28.15 -18.62 -0.75
CA HIS A 353 -28.90 -19.52 0.14
C HIS A 353 -30.20 -18.88 0.63
N ARG A 354 -30.25 -17.54 0.61
CA ARG A 354 -31.41 -16.73 0.98
C ARG A 354 -31.32 -15.39 0.27
N ASN A 355 -32.42 -14.96 -0.33
CA ASN A 355 -32.57 -13.67 -1.00
C ASN A 355 -33.47 -12.75 -0.14
N PRO A 356 -33.42 -11.42 -0.31
CA PRO A 356 -34.28 -10.50 0.42
C PRO A 356 -35.76 -10.79 0.15
N GLY A 357 -36.59 -10.77 1.19
CA GLY A 357 -38.02 -11.10 1.09
C GLY A 357 -38.90 -10.02 0.47
N GLN A 358 -38.38 -8.81 0.26
CA GLN A 358 -39.16 -7.69 -0.27
C GLN A 358 -39.28 -7.76 -1.80
N GLU A 359 -40.51 -7.62 -2.32
CA GLU A 359 -40.82 -7.75 -3.76
C GLU A 359 -39.98 -6.80 -4.64
N ILE A 360 -39.58 -5.62 -4.14
CA ILE A 360 -38.71 -4.67 -4.85
C ILE A 360 -37.31 -5.23 -5.18
N PHE A 361 -36.79 -6.17 -4.40
CA PHE A 361 -35.45 -6.76 -4.60
C PHE A 361 -35.46 -8.07 -5.38
N LYS A 362 -36.64 -8.69 -5.54
CA LYS A 362 -36.86 -9.93 -6.32
C LYS A 362 -36.43 -9.80 -7.79
N TYR A 363 -36.50 -8.58 -8.33
CA TYR A 363 -36.11 -8.26 -9.71
C TYR A 363 -34.77 -7.51 -9.81
N ASP A 364 -34.11 -7.21 -8.69
CA ASP A 364 -32.80 -6.56 -8.67
C ASP A 364 -31.71 -7.61 -9.01
N PRO A 365 -30.91 -7.39 -10.08
CA PRO A 365 -29.90 -8.35 -10.50
C PRO A 365 -28.79 -8.60 -9.45
N VAL A 366 -28.61 -7.70 -8.47
CA VAL A 366 -27.56 -7.85 -7.44
C VAL A 366 -27.87 -9.02 -6.49
N TYR A 367 -29.14 -9.36 -6.23
CA TYR A 367 -29.52 -10.51 -5.40
C TYR A 367 -29.84 -11.75 -6.25
N ASN A 368 -28.99 -12.03 -7.25
CA ASN A 368 -29.17 -13.18 -8.13
C ASN A 368 -27.86 -13.94 -8.33
N ASP A 369 -27.97 -15.27 -8.44
CA ASP A 369 -26.84 -16.16 -8.69
C ASP A 369 -26.05 -15.72 -9.93
N ARG A 370 -24.72 -15.70 -9.80
CA ARG A 370 -23.79 -15.27 -10.83
C ARG A 370 -22.68 -16.29 -10.98
N ARG A 371 -22.67 -16.99 -12.11
CA ARG A 371 -21.63 -17.95 -12.47
C ARG A 371 -20.93 -17.50 -13.74
N TYR A 372 -19.62 -17.62 -13.78
CA TYR A 372 -18.89 -17.46 -15.03
C TYR A 372 -17.67 -18.39 -15.14
N TYR A 373 -17.32 -18.68 -16.39
CA TYR A 373 -16.10 -19.36 -16.78
C TYR A 373 -15.33 -18.41 -17.69
N LEU A 374 -14.06 -18.14 -17.39
CA LEU A 374 -13.18 -17.28 -18.18
C LEU A 374 -11.90 -18.05 -18.55
N GLY A 375 -11.53 -18.02 -19.82
CA GLY A 375 -10.19 -18.32 -20.30
C GLY A 375 -9.47 -17.03 -20.67
N GLN A 376 -8.16 -16.98 -20.46
CA GLN A 376 -7.31 -15.87 -20.87
C GLN A 376 -5.98 -16.38 -21.43
N LEU A 377 -5.59 -15.86 -22.59
CA LEU A 377 -4.25 -16.05 -23.15
C LEU A 377 -3.46 -14.77 -22.91
N ALA A 378 -2.32 -14.85 -22.23
CA ALA A 378 -1.47 -13.70 -21.88
C ALA A 378 -0.05 -13.86 -22.43
N VAL A 379 0.44 -12.84 -23.13
CA VAL A 379 1.80 -12.74 -23.68
C VAL A 379 2.51 -11.59 -22.98
N PHE A 380 3.62 -11.87 -22.28
CA PHE A 380 4.28 -10.85 -21.46
C PHE A 380 5.79 -10.96 -21.42
N ARG A 381 6.45 -9.82 -21.18
CA ARG A 381 7.87 -9.76 -20.83
C ARG A 381 8.04 -8.71 -19.73
N GLN A 382 8.84 -9.04 -18.72
CA GLN A 382 9.05 -8.20 -17.55
C GLN A 382 10.51 -8.29 -17.08
N ASP A 383 11.22 -7.18 -17.12
CA ASP A 383 12.55 -6.96 -16.57
C ASP A 383 12.43 -6.12 -15.29
N PHE A 384 13.35 -6.28 -14.33
CA PHE A 384 13.27 -5.61 -13.03
C PHE A 384 14.47 -4.72 -12.74
N PHE A 385 14.19 -3.48 -12.38
CA PHE A 385 15.19 -2.44 -12.13
C PHE A 385 15.10 -1.94 -10.69
N LYS A 386 16.23 -1.83 -10.02
CA LYS A 386 16.30 -1.30 -8.64
C LYS A 386 16.31 0.23 -8.68
N ALA A 387 15.45 0.85 -7.89
CA ALA A 387 15.38 2.31 -7.75
C ALA A 387 15.05 2.73 -6.31
N HIS A 388 14.99 4.03 -6.08
CA HIS A 388 14.64 4.65 -4.80
C HIS A 388 13.80 5.91 -5.03
N TYR A 389 13.02 6.31 -4.01
CA TYR A 389 12.23 7.56 -3.99
C TYR A 389 11.17 7.65 -5.09
N PHE A 390 10.36 6.59 -5.25
CA PHE A 390 9.11 6.59 -6.01
C PHE A 390 7.89 6.62 -5.08
N PHE A 391 7.70 5.62 -4.23
CA PHE A 391 6.64 5.58 -3.22
C PHE A 391 7.23 5.42 -1.81
N GLY A 392 8.30 4.64 -1.71
CA GLY A 392 9.12 4.48 -0.53
C GLY A 392 9.97 5.72 -0.23
N PHE A 393 10.22 5.95 1.05
CA PHE A 393 10.99 7.07 1.56
C PHE A 393 12.49 6.75 1.49
N GLY A 394 12.99 6.31 0.33
CA GLY A 394 14.38 5.91 0.11
C GLY A 394 14.75 4.53 0.68
N ARG A 395 13.80 3.57 0.61
CA ARG A 395 14.06 2.11 0.57
C ARG A 395 14.31 1.68 -0.88
N THR A 396 14.83 0.48 -1.10
CA THR A 396 14.89 -0.10 -2.45
C THR A 396 13.49 -0.45 -2.95
N GLU A 397 13.23 -0.10 -4.21
CA GLU A 397 11.96 -0.33 -4.91
C GLU A 397 12.25 -1.06 -6.22
N ASP A 398 11.53 -2.14 -6.49
CA ASP A 398 11.67 -2.94 -7.71
C ASP A 398 10.68 -2.46 -8.77
N ILE A 399 11.20 -1.99 -9.91
CA ILE A 399 10.39 -1.43 -11.00
C ILE A 399 10.22 -2.45 -12.13
N PRO A 400 8.98 -2.86 -12.45
CA PRO A 400 8.67 -3.86 -13.47
C PRO A 400 8.55 -3.24 -14.87
N LEU A 401 9.67 -3.10 -15.59
CA LEU A 401 9.65 -2.61 -16.97
C LEU A 401 9.32 -3.74 -17.95
N GLY A 402 8.49 -3.49 -18.95
CA GLY A 402 8.04 -4.54 -19.85
C GLY A 402 6.74 -4.26 -20.58
N TYR A 403 6.06 -5.33 -20.96
CA TYR A 403 4.73 -5.31 -21.54
C TYR A 403 3.94 -6.58 -21.22
N ASN A 404 2.62 -6.47 -21.25
CA ASN A 404 1.67 -7.58 -21.20
C ASN A 404 0.59 -7.31 -22.26
N ALA A 405 0.18 -8.35 -22.97
CA ALA A 405 -0.96 -8.32 -23.87
C ALA A 405 -1.79 -9.59 -23.61
N SER A 406 -3.04 -9.43 -23.21
CA SER A 406 -3.92 -10.57 -22.94
C SER A 406 -5.27 -10.46 -23.64
N ILE A 407 -5.77 -11.60 -24.08
CA ILE A 407 -7.11 -11.76 -24.66
C ILE A 407 -7.89 -12.68 -23.73
N SER A 408 -9.03 -12.18 -23.24
CA SER A 408 -9.92 -12.89 -22.33
C SER A 408 -11.22 -13.25 -23.05
N SER A 409 -11.75 -14.45 -22.82
CA SER A 409 -13.05 -14.86 -23.36
C SER A 409 -13.74 -15.85 -22.42
N GLY A 410 -15.08 -15.86 -22.42
CA GLY A 410 -15.81 -16.80 -21.59
C GLY A 410 -17.31 -16.61 -21.59
N TRP A 411 -17.99 -17.25 -20.64
CA TRP A 411 -19.45 -17.24 -20.55
C TRP A 411 -19.88 -16.84 -19.14
N GLU A 412 -20.83 -15.90 -19.07
CA GLU A 412 -21.52 -15.50 -17.85
C GLU A 412 -22.95 -16.03 -17.86
N SER A 413 -23.38 -16.62 -16.75
CA SER A 413 -24.77 -16.87 -16.42
C SER A 413 -25.16 -15.98 -15.23
N TRP A 414 -26.05 -15.01 -15.48
CA TRP A 414 -26.54 -14.07 -14.47
C TRP A 414 -28.00 -13.71 -14.76
N ARG A 415 -28.88 -13.74 -13.75
CA ARG A 415 -30.33 -13.48 -13.91
C ARG A 415 -30.98 -14.32 -15.03
N SER A 416 -30.64 -15.60 -15.09
CA SER A 416 -31.06 -16.56 -16.13
C SER A 416 -30.68 -16.20 -17.58
N ARG A 417 -29.85 -15.18 -17.81
CA ARG A 417 -29.28 -14.84 -19.13
C ARG A 417 -27.89 -15.47 -19.26
N LYS A 418 -27.56 -16.01 -20.44
CA LYS A 418 -26.24 -16.56 -20.78
C LYS A 418 -25.54 -15.66 -21.79
N ARG A 419 -24.63 -14.81 -21.31
CA ARG A 419 -23.89 -13.82 -22.11
C ARG A 419 -22.49 -14.34 -22.42
N PHE A 420 -22.04 -14.17 -23.66
CA PHE A 420 -20.65 -14.41 -24.02
C PHE A 420 -19.81 -13.17 -23.70
N TYR A 421 -18.57 -13.33 -23.26
CA TYR A 421 -17.67 -12.23 -22.92
C TYR A 421 -16.41 -12.28 -23.78
N THR A 422 -15.93 -11.12 -24.23
CA THR A 422 -14.60 -10.95 -24.81
C THR A 422 -13.93 -9.69 -24.28
N ALA A 423 -12.60 -9.72 -24.13
CA ALA A 423 -11.79 -8.53 -23.85
C ALA A 423 -10.36 -8.66 -24.40
N LEU A 424 -9.75 -7.50 -24.61
CA LEU A 424 -8.35 -7.29 -24.93
C LEU A 424 -7.77 -6.31 -23.90
N GLU A 425 -6.65 -6.67 -23.29
CA GLU A 425 -5.91 -5.85 -22.34
C GLU A 425 -4.46 -5.71 -22.81
N LEU A 426 -4.00 -4.47 -22.96
CA LEU A 426 -2.64 -4.11 -23.37
C LEU A 426 -2.02 -3.23 -22.29
N HIS A 427 -0.87 -3.63 -21.78
CA HIS A 427 -0.13 -2.90 -20.74
C HIS A 427 1.33 -2.77 -21.16
N LYS A 428 1.94 -1.60 -20.95
CA LYS A 428 3.34 -1.33 -21.26
C LYS A 428 3.95 -0.39 -20.24
N PHE A 429 5.14 -0.74 -19.76
CA PHE A 429 5.91 0.04 -18.78
C PHE A 429 7.33 0.23 -19.31
N TRP A 430 7.75 1.47 -19.59
CA TRP A 430 9.04 1.77 -20.23
C TRP A 430 9.70 3.06 -19.74
N VAL A 431 11.00 3.20 -20.02
CA VAL A 431 11.82 4.39 -19.72
C VAL A 431 11.82 5.36 -20.90
N THR A 432 11.78 6.66 -20.62
CA THR A 432 11.98 7.73 -21.62
C THR A 432 13.46 8.05 -21.83
N LYS A 433 13.78 8.82 -22.87
CA LYS A 433 15.15 9.32 -23.12
C LYS A 433 15.72 10.19 -21.99
N HIS A 434 14.88 10.66 -21.07
CA HIS A 434 15.27 11.52 -19.94
C HIS A 434 15.13 10.82 -18.58
N GLU A 435 15.19 9.48 -18.56
CA GLU A 435 15.06 8.63 -17.36
C GLU A 435 13.73 8.80 -16.58
N GLY A 436 12.73 9.43 -17.21
CA GLY A 436 11.34 9.35 -16.77
C GLY A 436 10.78 7.97 -17.10
N LEU A 437 9.65 7.62 -16.49
CA LEU A 437 8.95 6.36 -16.71
C LEU A 437 7.53 6.61 -17.18
N PHE A 438 7.07 5.82 -18.15
CA PHE A 438 5.66 5.68 -18.49
C PHE A 438 5.17 4.29 -18.14
N ASN A 439 4.06 4.22 -17.42
CA ASN A 439 3.17 3.07 -17.36
C ASN A 439 1.91 3.42 -18.16
N THR A 440 1.38 2.48 -18.95
CA THR A 440 0.20 2.73 -19.80
C THR A 440 -0.59 1.44 -19.98
N THR A 441 -1.89 1.53 -19.76
CA THR A 441 -2.86 0.44 -19.95
C THR A 441 -3.94 0.89 -20.94
N PHE A 442 -4.28 0.02 -21.88
CA PHE A 442 -5.45 0.14 -22.75
C PHE A 442 -6.22 -1.17 -22.68
N ALA A 443 -7.50 -1.12 -22.33
CA ALA A 443 -8.35 -2.30 -22.26
C ALA A 443 -9.71 -2.02 -22.92
N VAL A 444 -10.19 -3.00 -23.67
CA VAL A 444 -11.52 -2.98 -24.28
C VAL A 444 -12.18 -4.34 -24.11
N GLY A 445 -13.45 -4.37 -23.72
CA GLY A 445 -14.16 -5.63 -23.52
C GLY A 445 -15.67 -5.43 -23.49
N SER A 446 -16.43 -6.50 -23.69
CA SER A 446 -17.87 -6.43 -23.87
C SER A 446 -18.56 -7.76 -23.61
N PHE A 447 -19.82 -7.69 -23.20
CA PHE A 447 -20.73 -8.83 -23.18
C PHE A 447 -21.55 -8.86 -24.46
N TRP A 448 -21.83 -10.06 -24.95
CA TRP A 448 -22.54 -10.31 -26.20
C TRP A 448 -23.77 -11.17 -25.92
N GLN A 449 -24.94 -10.68 -26.32
CA GLN A 449 -26.22 -11.33 -26.11
C GLN A 449 -27.05 -11.22 -27.39
N ARG A 450 -27.38 -12.38 -28.00
CA ARG A 450 -28.18 -12.47 -29.24
C ARG A 450 -27.66 -11.55 -30.37
N GLY A 451 -26.35 -11.44 -30.52
CA GLY A 451 -25.70 -10.60 -31.54
C GLY A 451 -25.57 -9.11 -31.20
N SER A 452 -26.16 -8.65 -30.09
CA SER A 452 -25.96 -7.28 -29.60
C SER A 452 -24.87 -7.23 -28.53
N SER A 453 -24.19 -6.09 -28.46
CA SER A 453 -23.23 -5.77 -27.40
C SER A 453 -23.94 -5.13 -26.21
N GLU A 454 -23.57 -5.56 -25.00
CA GLU A 454 -24.03 -5.03 -23.72
C GLU A 454 -22.82 -4.74 -22.82
N ASP A 455 -22.92 -3.73 -21.96
CA ASP A 455 -21.95 -3.46 -20.89
C ASP A 455 -20.50 -3.37 -21.39
N ALA A 456 -20.27 -2.78 -22.57
CA ALA A 456 -18.92 -2.62 -23.09
C ALA A 456 -18.13 -1.64 -22.22
N ILE A 457 -16.84 -1.90 -22.08
CA ILE A 457 -15.88 -1.08 -21.33
C ILE A 457 -14.76 -0.70 -22.28
N ILE A 458 -14.42 0.60 -22.28
CA ILE A 458 -13.20 1.15 -22.85
C ILE A 458 -12.46 1.82 -21.70
N HIS A 459 -11.25 1.35 -21.39
CA HIS A 459 -10.38 1.89 -20.36
C HIS A 459 -9.02 2.27 -20.97
N ALA A 460 -8.58 3.50 -20.73
CA ALA A 460 -7.27 3.98 -21.14
C ALA A 460 -6.65 4.75 -19.97
N ASN A 461 -5.54 4.21 -19.45
CA ASN A 461 -4.83 4.76 -18.30
C ASN A 461 -3.37 5.01 -18.67
N MET A 462 -2.83 6.15 -18.27
CA MET A 462 -1.44 6.53 -18.46
C MET A 462 -0.90 7.17 -17.19
N GLU A 463 0.23 6.66 -16.70
CA GLU A 463 0.97 7.24 -15.59
C GLU A 463 2.37 7.63 -16.06
N TYR A 464 2.78 8.85 -15.74
CA TYR A 464 4.13 9.36 -15.97
C TYR A 464 4.79 9.69 -14.65
N TYR A 465 6.03 9.22 -14.50
CA TYR A 465 6.90 9.51 -13.37
C TYR A 465 8.13 10.24 -13.90
N SER A 466 8.41 11.46 -13.44
CA SER A 466 9.64 12.15 -13.82
C SER A 466 10.88 11.45 -13.27
N ASN A 467 12.07 11.76 -13.79
CA ASN A 467 13.32 11.49 -13.08
C ASN A 467 13.32 12.21 -11.70
N LEU A 468 14.20 11.78 -10.80
CA LEU A 468 14.39 12.34 -9.47
C LEU A 468 15.28 13.59 -9.54
N PHE A 469 14.69 14.77 -9.32
CA PHE A 469 15.43 16.03 -9.25
C PHE A 469 16.12 16.14 -7.89
N ASN A 470 17.45 16.17 -7.89
CA ASN A 470 18.26 16.26 -6.67
C ASN A 470 18.68 17.70 -6.38
N PHE A 471 18.35 18.21 -5.20
CA PHE A 471 18.78 19.53 -4.71
C PHE A 471 19.59 19.39 -3.42
N LYS A 472 20.40 20.40 -3.07
CA LYS A 472 21.22 20.39 -1.83
C LYS A 472 20.40 20.21 -0.54
N TRP A 473 19.11 20.55 -0.57
CA TRP A 473 18.22 20.55 0.59
C TRP A 473 17.18 19.43 0.59
N GLY A 474 17.06 18.63 -0.48
CA GLY A 474 16.14 17.49 -0.60
C GLY A 474 15.97 17.01 -2.05
N LYS A 475 15.06 16.06 -2.29
CA LYS A 475 14.83 15.47 -3.63
C LYS A 475 13.37 15.69 -4.05
N LEU A 476 13.09 15.83 -5.35
CA LEU A 476 11.74 16.09 -5.88
C LEU A 476 11.41 15.16 -7.04
N ARG A 477 10.17 14.67 -7.09
CA ARG A 477 9.65 13.89 -8.23
C ARG A 477 8.24 14.35 -8.59
N GLN A 478 7.94 14.39 -9.88
CA GLN A 478 6.61 14.69 -10.41
C GLN A 478 5.93 13.41 -10.89
N PHE A 479 4.65 13.28 -10.58
CA PHE A 479 3.75 12.21 -10.98
C PHE A 479 2.60 12.83 -11.77
N VAL A 480 2.20 12.21 -12.87
CA VAL A 480 1.01 12.58 -13.63
C VAL A 480 0.25 11.31 -13.99
N THR A 481 -1.06 11.30 -13.75
CA THR A 481 -1.95 10.19 -14.14
C THR A 481 -3.09 10.74 -14.99
N VAL A 482 -3.39 10.08 -16.10
CA VAL A 482 -4.57 10.31 -16.93
C VAL A 482 -5.34 9.00 -16.99
N ASP A 483 -6.61 9.02 -16.60
CA ASP A 483 -7.47 7.83 -16.53
C ASP A 483 -8.80 8.13 -17.22
N PHE A 484 -9.07 7.43 -18.33
CA PHE A 484 -10.32 7.50 -19.08
C PHE A 484 -11.04 6.16 -19.03
N LEU A 485 -12.30 6.18 -18.59
CA LEU A 485 -13.14 4.99 -18.46
C LEU A 485 -14.52 5.28 -19.06
N ALA A 486 -14.99 4.45 -19.99
CA ALA A 486 -16.24 4.65 -20.71
C ALA A 486 -17.02 3.34 -20.92
N ASN A 487 -18.35 3.45 -20.87
CA ASN A 487 -19.31 2.42 -21.25
C ASN A 487 -20.35 3.03 -22.21
N PRO A 488 -20.32 2.67 -23.51
CA PRO A 488 -21.20 3.26 -24.52
C PRO A 488 -22.60 2.66 -24.56
N ASN A 489 -22.83 1.48 -23.97
CA ASN A 489 -24.04 0.67 -24.11
C ASN A 489 -24.38 -0.11 -22.84
N ASN A 490 -24.58 0.65 -21.76
CA ASN A 490 -24.85 0.12 -20.45
C ASN A 490 -26.12 -0.76 -20.38
N PHE A 491 -26.03 -1.90 -19.68
CA PHE A 491 -27.16 -2.78 -19.42
C PHE A 491 -27.31 -3.12 -17.92
N PHE A 492 -26.25 -3.59 -17.27
CA PHE A 492 -26.24 -3.88 -15.82
C PHE A 492 -25.28 -3.01 -15.01
N TYR A 493 -24.27 -2.39 -15.61
CA TYR A 493 -23.35 -1.56 -14.82
C TYR A 493 -24.05 -0.31 -14.25
N LYS A 494 -23.59 0.09 -13.06
CA LYS A 494 -23.98 1.37 -12.45
C LYS A 494 -23.15 2.49 -13.09
N PRO A 495 -23.67 3.72 -13.19
CA PRO A 495 -22.87 4.84 -13.69
C PRO A 495 -21.69 5.11 -12.76
N LEU A 496 -20.57 5.56 -13.33
CA LEU A 496 -19.39 6.00 -12.60
C LEU A 496 -19.72 7.21 -11.74
N SER A 497 -18.94 7.43 -10.68
CA SER A 497 -18.98 8.67 -9.89
C SER A 497 -17.61 9.36 -9.89
N VAL A 498 -17.60 10.62 -9.45
CA VAL A 498 -16.37 11.44 -9.23
C VAL A 498 -15.95 11.53 -7.76
N ASN A 499 -16.54 10.71 -6.88
CA ASN A 499 -16.30 10.78 -5.44
C ASN A 499 -14.96 10.14 -5.03
N LEU A 500 -14.30 10.72 -4.02
CA LEU A 500 -13.14 10.15 -3.31
C LEU A 500 -12.05 9.59 -4.25
N ASP A 501 -11.72 8.31 -4.11
CA ASP A 501 -10.57 7.68 -4.75
C ASP A 501 -10.79 7.35 -6.23
N VAL A 502 -12.05 7.28 -6.70
CA VAL A 502 -12.38 7.05 -8.12
C VAL A 502 -12.46 8.34 -8.95
N GLY A 503 -12.31 9.50 -8.30
CA GLY A 503 -12.30 10.81 -8.94
C GLY A 503 -11.45 11.81 -8.17
N ILE A 504 -12.10 12.84 -7.62
CA ILE A 504 -11.43 13.92 -6.88
C ILE A 504 -11.43 13.60 -5.38
N TRP A 505 -10.23 13.53 -4.78
CA TRP A 505 -10.07 13.33 -3.35
C TRP A 505 -10.78 14.44 -2.56
N GLY A 506 -11.70 14.02 -1.70
CA GLY A 506 -12.52 14.89 -0.88
C GLY A 506 -13.90 15.24 -1.47
N TYR A 507 -14.16 14.96 -2.76
CA TYR A 507 -15.55 14.93 -3.25
C TYR A 507 -16.27 13.79 -2.52
N ARG A 508 -17.31 14.15 -1.75
CA ARG A 508 -18.12 13.22 -0.95
C ARG A 508 -19.59 13.50 -1.19
N ASN A 509 -20.37 12.46 -1.42
CA ASN A 509 -21.82 12.52 -1.68
C ASN A 509 -22.18 13.41 -2.89
N SER A 510 -21.25 13.63 -3.83
CA SER A 510 -21.57 14.20 -5.13
C SER A 510 -22.55 13.28 -5.85
N ARG A 511 -23.61 13.87 -6.40
CA ARG A 511 -24.63 13.18 -7.20
C ARG A 511 -24.27 13.11 -8.69
N ILE A 512 -23.15 13.71 -9.08
CA ILE A 512 -22.68 13.71 -10.47
C ILE A 512 -22.18 12.30 -10.81
N ASN A 513 -22.93 11.64 -11.68
CA ASN A 513 -22.66 10.30 -12.17
C ASN A 513 -22.86 10.23 -13.68
N GLY A 514 -22.10 9.39 -14.37
CA GLY A 514 -22.14 9.26 -15.83
C GLY A 514 -21.48 7.97 -16.32
N TYR A 515 -21.61 7.68 -17.61
CA TYR A 515 -21.02 6.46 -18.19
C TYR A 515 -19.66 6.68 -18.87
N GLN A 516 -19.14 7.90 -18.86
CA GLN A 516 -17.76 8.21 -19.28
C GLN A 516 -17.13 9.15 -18.26
N ARG A 517 -15.92 8.84 -17.80
CA ARG A 517 -15.13 9.64 -16.84
C ARG A 517 -13.72 9.83 -17.38
N LEU A 518 -13.18 11.04 -17.24
CA LEU A 518 -11.79 11.39 -17.50
C LEU A 518 -11.25 12.07 -16.24
N ASN A 519 -10.28 11.44 -15.60
CA ASN A 519 -9.54 12.00 -14.48
C ASN A 519 -8.13 12.38 -14.94
N VAL A 520 -7.65 13.55 -14.55
CA VAL A 520 -6.24 13.94 -14.66
C VAL A 520 -5.73 14.34 -13.27
N ARG A 521 -4.65 13.71 -12.82
CA ARG A 521 -4.03 13.93 -11.52
C ARG A 521 -2.57 14.31 -11.74
N SER A 522 -2.11 15.32 -11.01
CA SER A 522 -0.72 15.74 -10.95
C SER A 522 -0.31 15.83 -9.49
N GLU A 523 0.72 15.08 -9.09
CA GLU A 523 1.30 15.12 -7.74
C GLU A 523 2.78 15.49 -7.82
N THR A 524 3.19 16.54 -7.13
CA THR A 524 4.61 16.87 -6.93
C THR A 524 5.01 16.42 -5.53
N VAL A 525 5.98 15.50 -5.40
CA VAL A 525 6.48 14.99 -4.12
C VAL A 525 7.87 15.54 -3.85
N TYR A 526 8.02 16.19 -2.70
CA TYR A 526 9.29 16.62 -2.14
C TYR A 526 9.70 15.72 -0.97
N TYR A 527 10.77 14.98 -1.17
CA TYR A 527 11.41 14.10 -0.19
C TYR A 527 12.35 14.93 0.70
N SER A 528 11.92 15.20 1.93
CA SER A 528 12.70 15.97 2.89
C SER A 528 13.80 15.10 3.53
N PRO A 529 14.99 15.67 3.81
CA PRO A 529 15.98 15.03 4.68
C PRO A 529 15.54 15.00 6.16
N LEU A 530 14.40 15.60 6.52
CA LEU A 530 13.86 15.58 7.87
C LEU A 530 13.55 14.13 8.31
N LYS A 531 14.23 13.70 9.37
CA LYS A 531 14.07 12.37 9.98
C LYS A 531 14.02 12.47 11.51
N LEU A 532 12.93 12.02 12.12
CA LEU A 532 12.70 12.03 13.56
C LEU A 532 12.42 10.61 14.06
N LEU A 533 13.27 10.06 14.94
CA LEU A 533 13.12 8.70 15.51
C LEU A 533 12.92 7.57 14.47
N GLY A 534 13.40 7.76 13.24
CA GLY A 534 13.19 6.82 12.12
C GLY A 534 12.09 7.26 11.14
N PHE A 535 11.10 8.03 11.60
CA PHE A 535 10.07 8.62 10.75
C PHE A 535 10.67 9.67 9.81
N LYS A 536 10.35 9.56 8.52
CA LYS A 536 10.70 10.49 7.45
C LYS A 536 9.44 11.22 6.97
N PHE A 537 9.64 12.40 6.39
CA PHE A 537 8.56 13.32 6.01
C PHE A 537 8.67 13.69 4.53
N ASN A 538 7.64 13.38 3.75
CA ASN A 538 7.52 13.82 2.35
C ASN A 538 6.39 14.83 2.26
N PHE A 539 6.62 15.94 1.58
CA PHE A 539 5.60 16.97 1.35
C PHE A 539 5.10 16.85 -0.08
N SER A 540 3.78 16.84 -0.27
CA SER A 540 3.15 16.70 -1.58
C SER A 540 2.27 17.90 -1.90
N THR A 541 2.28 18.33 -3.16
CA THR A 541 1.23 19.20 -3.73
C THR A 541 0.45 18.45 -4.80
N TYR A 542 -0.83 18.75 -4.92
CA TYR A 542 -1.79 18.02 -5.74
C TYR A 542 -2.57 18.98 -6.63
N LEU A 543 -2.73 18.60 -7.90
CA LEU A 543 -3.73 19.14 -8.82
C LEU A 543 -4.56 17.96 -9.34
N GLN A 544 -5.87 18.08 -9.27
CA GLN A 544 -6.83 17.07 -9.70
C GLN A 544 -7.87 17.72 -10.59
N LEU A 545 -8.18 17.09 -11.70
CA LEU A 545 -9.19 17.49 -12.67
C LEU A 545 -10.06 16.26 -12.98
N ALA A 546 -11.37 16.43 -13.07
CA ALA A 546 -12.28 15.38 -13.50
C ALA A 546 -13.38 15.93 -14.40
N GLN A 547 -13.67 15.23 -15.50
CA GLN A 547 -14.86 15.40 -16.31
C GLN A 547 -15.63 14.08 -16.34
N ILE A 548 -16.96 14.18 -16.32
CA ILE A 548 -17.86 13.03 -16.34
C ILE A 548 -19.11 13.39 -17.16
N THR A 549 -19.68 12.43 -17.88
CA THR A 549 -20.77 12.71 -18.81
C THR A 549 -22.13 12.88 -18.14
N GLU A 550 -22.73 14.05 -18.28
CA GLU A 550 -24.13 14.29 -17.97
C GLU A 550 -24.98 14.20 -19.27
N LYS A 551 -26.06 13.40 -19.22
CA LYS A 551 -27.09 13.30 -20.28
C LYS A 551 -26.56 12.94 -21.69
N ASN A 552 -25.83 11.83 -21.82
CA ASN A 552 -25.38 11.24 -23.11
C ASN A 552 -24.59 12.15 -24.07
N ASN A 553 -24.01 13.26 -23.57
CA ASN A 553 -23.17 14.14 -24.37
C ASN A 553 -21.71 13.67 -24.44
N ALA A 554 -20.96 14.16 -25.43
CA ALA A 554 -19.52 13.93 -25.53
C ALA A 554 -18.77 14.50 -24.31
N ILE A 555 -17.77 13.77 -23.79
CA ILE A 555 -17.14 14.05 -22.49
C ILE A 555 -16.64 15.49 -22.30
N PHE A 556 -15.98 16.09 -23.30
CA PHE A 556 -15.43 17.44 -23.21
C PHE A 556 -16.46 18.57 -23.20
N LYS A 557 -17.76 18.28 -23.42
CA LYS A 557 -18.86 19.25 -23.28
C LYS A 557 -19.36 19.41 -21.84
N ASN A 558 -18.88 18.59 -20.91
CA ASN A 558 -19.34 18.57 -19.52
C ASN A 558 -18.43 19.44 -18.63
N PRO A 559 -18.95 19.95 -17.48
CA PRO A 559 -18.16 20.76 -16.55
C PRO A 559 -16.83 20.10 -16.15
N LEU A 560 -15.78 20.91 -16.10
CA LEU A 560 -14.48 20.51 -15.57
C LEU A 560 -14.48 20.74 -14.06
N HIS A 561 -14.49 19.67 -13.27
CA HIS A 561 -14.32 19.77 -11.82
C HIS A 561 -12.84 19.80 -11.48
N SER A 562 -12.45 20.69 -10.58
CA SER A 562 -11.06 20.89 -10.19
C SER A 562 -10.86 20.83 -8.67
N ALA A 563 -9.66 20.40 -8.26
CA ALA A 563 -9.19 20.55 -6.89
C ALA A 563 -7.67 20.72 -6.84
N VAL A 564 -7.21 21.65 -6.02
CA VAL A 564 -5.80 21.82 -5.65
C VAL A 564 -5.60 21.45 -4.20
N GLY A 565 -4.43 20.94 -3.83
CA GLY A 565 -4.18 20.55 -2.44
C GLY A 565 -2.72 20.47 -2.08
N ALA A 566 -2.47 20.35 -0.78
CA ALA A 566 -1.14 20.13 -0.22
C ALA A 566 -1.24 19.17 0.98
N GLY A 567 -0.16 18.45 1.26
CA GLY A 567 -0.12 17.54 2.39
C GLY A 567 1.28 17.10 2.79
N VAL A 568 1.35 16.33 3.87
CA VAL A 568 2.55 15.66 4.34
C VAL A 568 2.25 14.18 4.57
N ARG A 569 3.15 13.33 4.07
CA ARG A 569 3.17 11.89 4.31
C ARG A 569 4.31 11.59 5.28
N ILE A 570 4.02 10.81 6.33
CA ILE A 570 4.96 10.48 7.41
C ILE A 570 5.07 8.96 7.51
N ARG A 571 6.29 8.42 7.48
CA ARG A 571 6.52 6.97 7.50
C ARG A 571 7.84 6.60 8.14
N ASN A 572 7.87 5.49 8.88
CA ASN A 572 9.10 4.85 9.33
C ASN A 572 9.28 3.52 8.60
N GLU A 573 10.22 3.45 7.66
CA GLU A 573 10.42 2.27 6.81
C GLU A 573 10.85 1.01 7.57
N ASN A 574 11.26 1.12 8.84
CA ASN A 574 11.64 -0.02 9.67
C ASN A 574 10.46 -0.63 10.45
N LEU A 575 9.26 -0.02 10.38
CA LEU A 575 8.06 -0.48 11.08
C LEU A 575 7.02 -0.99 10.09
N ALA A 576 6.25 -2.02 10.46
CA ALA A 576 5.06 -2.46 9.73
C ALA A 576 3.85 -1.49 9.88
N LEU A 577 4.11 -0.17 9.84
CA LEU A 577 3.07 0.86 9.91
C LEU A 577 2.69 1.37 8.52
N ASN A 578 1.38 1.57 8.31
CA ASN A 578 0.87 2.31 7.16
C ASN A 578 1.41 3.76 7.16
N THR A 579 1.48 4.36 5.98
CA THR A 579 1.96 5.73 5.83
C THR A 579 0.91 6.70 6.35
N PHE A 580 1.24 7.53 7.32
CA PHE A 580 0.32 8.55 7.83
C PHE A 580 0.24 9.73 6.85
N ARG A 581 -0.97 10.10 6.42
CA ARG A 581 -1.24 11.18 5.45
C ARG A 581 -2.07 12.26 6.15
N LEU A 582 -1.51 13.47 6.16
CA LEU A 582 -2.23 14.72 6.46
C LEU A 582 -2.35 15.49 5.14
N ALA A 583 -3.56 15.86 4.72
CA ALA A 583 -3.74 16.66 3.52
C ALA A 583 -4.93 17.62 3.62
N ALA A 584 -4.85 18.72 2.88
CA ALA A 584 -5.91 19.70 2.71
C ALA A 584 -6.09 20.01 1.22
N TYR A 585 -7.34 20.17 0.81
CA TYR A 585 -7.75 20.36 -0.57
C TYR A 585 -8.76 21.51 -0.66
N TYR A 586 -8.58 22.35 -1.68
CA TYR A 586 -9.48 23.41 -2.09
C TYR A 586 -10.08 23.07 -3.46
N MET A 587 -11.39 23.25 -3.58
CA MET A 587 -12.22 22.86 -4.72
C MET A 587 -13.06 24.08 -5.10
N PRO A 588 -12.64 24.90 -6.08
CA PRO A 588 -13.38 26.10 -6.44
C PRO A 588 -14.77 25.75 -7.00
N ASP A 589 -14.84 24.75 -7.88
CA ASP A 589 -16.05 24.36 -8.62
C ASP A 589 -16.79 23.18 -7.96
N ALA A 590 -16.83 23.17 -6.61
CA ALA A 590 -17.44 22.08 -5.83
C ALA A 590 -18.98 22.06 -5.96
N PRO A 591 -19.59 20.99 -6.50
CA PRO A 591 -21.04 20.90 -6.63
C PRO A 591 -21.69 20.57 -5.28
N ALA A 592 -22.84 21.18 -4.95
CA ALA A 592 -23.56 20.84 -3.72
C ALA A 592 -23.93 19.34 -3.70
N PRO A 593 -23.73 18.61 -2.58
CA PRO A 593 -23.39 19.07 -1.23
C PRO A 593 -21.89 19.02 -0.88
N VAL A 594 -20.98 18.90 -1.86
CA VAL A 594 -19.53 18.91 -1.64
C VAL A 594 -19.10 20.28 -1.10
N LYS A 595 -18.22 20.29 -0.09
CA LYS A 595 -17.66 21.53 0.48
C LYS A 595 -16.42 21.94 -0.30
N SER A 596 -16.26 23.24 -0.57
CA SER A 596 -15.09 23.80 -1.26
C SER A 596 -13.76 23.59 -0.54
N PHE A 597 -13.78 23.27 0.76
CA PHE A 597 -12.59 22.89 1.53
C PHE A 597 -12.79 21.52 2.19
N TYR A 598 -11.78 20.67 2.04
CA TYR A 598 -11.73 19.34 2.66
C TYR A 598 -10.34 19.12 3.26
N TYR A 599 -10.29 18.59 4.47
CA TYR A 599 -9.06 18.17 5.15
C TYR A 599 -9.20 16.72 5.58
N GLU A 600 -8.07 16.01 5.66
CA GLU A 600 -8.04 14.62 6.06
C GLU A 600 -6.79 14.27 6.86
N ILE A 601 -7.00 13.34 7.78
CA ILE A 601 -6.01 12.69 8.62
C ILE A 601 -6.31 11.20 8.48
N THR A 602 -5.43 10.44 7.83
CA THR A 602 -5.68 9.03 7.51
C THR A 602 -4.36 8.25 7.42
N THR A 603 -4.42 6.93 7.41
CA THR A 603 -3.29 6.07 7.06
C THR A 603 -3.51 5.45 5.67
N ILE A 604 -2.59 5.67 4.75
CA ILE A 604 -2.57 5.03 3.43
C ILE A 604 -1.67 3.79 3.47
N VAL A 605 -2.11 2.72 2.81
CA VAL A 605 -1.33 1.49 2.65
C VAL A 605 -0.01 1.73 1.91
N ASP A 606 0.91 0.80 2.08
CA ASP A 606 2.22 0.83 1.43
C ASP A 606 2.13 0.66 -0.10
N PHE A 607 2.15 1.78 -0.83
CA PHE A 607 2.23 1.73 -2.29
C PHE A 607 3.56 1.11 -2.75
N ARG A 608 3.44 0.08 -3.59
CA ARG A 608 4.51 -0.60 -4.32
C ARG A 608 4.06 -0.75 -5.76
N PHE A 609 5.00 -0.80 -6.71
CA PHE A 609 4.65 -1.19 -8.08
C PHE A 609 4.06 -2.59 -8.10
N ASP A 610 3.05 -2.82 -8.95
CA ASP A 610 2.53 -4.16 -9.18
C ASP A 610 3.54 -4.99 -9.97
N ILE A 611 4.17 -5.94 -9.28
CA ILE A 611 5.16 -6.83 -9.88
C ILE A 611 4.56 -8.10 -10.49
N SER A 612 3.26 -8.38 -10.33
CA SER A 612 2.63 -9.62 -10.77
C SER A 612 1.81 -9.45 -12.05
N VAL A 613 2.44 -9.72 -13.20
CA VAL A 613 1.79 -9.59 -14.52
C VAL A 613 0.66 -10.59 -14.73
N LEU A 614 0.79 -11.82 -14.22
CA LEU A 614 -0.27 -12.83 -14.29
C LEU A 614 -1.09 -12.87 -13.01
N ARG A 615 -2.42 -12.85 -13.17
CA ARG A 615 -3.43 -12.73 -12.11
C ARG A 615 -4.65 -13.59 -12.47
N ALA A 616 -5.61 -13.72 -11.56
CA ALA A 616 -6.89 -14.37 -11.86
C ALA A 616 -7.60 -13.66 -13.04
N PRO A 617 -7.96 -14.36 -14.13
CA PRO A 617 -8.75 -13.78 -15.21
C PRO A 617 -10.04 -13.13 -14.71
N GLY A 618 -10.42 -11.98 -15.24
CA GLY A 618 -11.60 -11.26 -14.78
C GLY A 618 -12.31 -10.50 -15.89
N PHE A 619 -13.52 -10.03 -15.61
CA PHE A 619 -14.12 -8.99 -16.41
C PHE A 619 -13.43 -7.65 -16.12
N LEU A 620 -13.29 -6.80 -17.13
CA LEU A 620 -12.88 -5.42 -16.95
C LEU A 620 -13.78 -4.72 -15.93
N SER A 621 -13.17 -3.92 -15.06
CA SER A 621 -13.84 -3.28 -13.92
C SER A 621 -14.37 -1.89 -14.31
N PHE A 622 -15.68 -1.66 -14.16
CA PHE A 622 -16.31 -0.36 -14.39
C PHE A 622 -16.71 0.31 -13.06
N ARG A 623 -15.80 1.11 -12.46
CA ARG A 623 -16.04 1.87 -11.22
C ARG A 623 -15.06 3.04 -11.05
#